data_AF-A0A667FW96-F1
#
_entry.id   AF-A0A667FW96-F1
#
_cell.length_a   1.000
_cell.length_b   1.000
_cell.length_c   1.000
_cell.angle_alpha   90.00
_cell.angle_beta   90.00
_cell.angle_gamma   90.00
#
_symmetry.space_group_name_H-M   'P 1'
#
loop_
_entity.id
_entity.type
_entity.pdbx_description
1 polymer ?
#
loop_
_entity_poly.entity_id
_entity_poly.type
_entity_poly.pdbx_seq_one_letter_code
_entity_poly.pdbx_strand_id
1 'polypeptide(L)'
;MEHTRAALRLRTVLGHLGRTSAGAYTAHPTTQAVSSTSFHPPQFQYTLHNDILSLEQRKFYEENGFLVIKNLVSDDDITRFRNQFQRLCKEEVKPQGMMIMRDVSIEKSKFVPSEELITKVQNFHQDEELFRYCTLPEILKYVECFTGPNIMVVHTMMINKPPDSGKKTTRHPFHQDLHYFPFRPSNRIVAAWTAMEQVNRNNGCLSVLPGTHKGCLKPHSYPPWEGGVNIMYYGIQGYDENSPRVHLEMEKGDTVFFHPLLIHGSGWNKSQGYRKVISCHFASADCHYIDVKGTSQESFEKDILETLHKLYGFPEDASLKITVNGAAQWGTLGIVTKHRAYPAHDPYSQQEREVTQASRLETLLSQFLQHYDIFRLNVQLVKGERTNL
;
A
#
# COMPACT_ATOMS: atom_id res chain seq x y z
N MET A 1 -13.29 -32.08 7.41
CA MET A 1 -14.03 -31.30 6.40
C MET A 1 -13.36 -29.97 6.02
N GLU A 2 -12.63 -29.29 6.93
CA GLU A 2 -11.94 -28.01 6.61
C GLU A 2 -10.71 -28.16 5.70
N HIS A 3 -9.87 -29.19 5.92
CA HIS A 3 -8.69 -29.45 5.07
C HIS A 3 -9.05 -29.66 3.58
N THR A 4 -10.22 -30.25 3.31
CA THR A 4 -10.72 -30.51 1.96
C THR A 4 -11.15 -29.23 1.24
N ARG A 5 -11.71 -28.25 1.97
CA ARG A 5 -12.04 -26.92 1.42
C ARG A 5 -10.80 -26.08 1.14
N ALA A 6 -9.80 -26.11 2.02
CA ALA A 6 -8.53 -25.42 1.83
C ALA A 6 -7.77 -25.89 0.58
N ALA A 7 -7.72 -27.20 0.33
CA ALA A 7 -7.08 -27.76 -0.86
C ALA A 7 -7.82 -27.42 -2.17
N LEU A 8 -9.15 -27.32 -2.13
CA LEU A 8 -9.97 -26.91 -3.28
C LEU A 8 -9.79 -25.41 -3.59
N ARG A 9 -9.68 -24.58 -2.56
CA ARG A 9 -9.35 -23.15 -2.67
C ARG A 9 -7.99 -22.94 -3.33
N LEU A 10 -6.96 -23.66 -2.85
CA LEU A 10 -5.61 -23.57 -3.42
C LEU A 10 -5.60 -23.92 -4.91
N ARG A 11 -6.34 -24.96 -5.34
CA ARG A 11 -6.46 -25.32 -6.76
C ARG A 11 -7.13 -24.23 -7.60
N THR A 12 -8.19 -23.61 -7.08
CA THR A 12 -8.89 -22.51 -7.78
C THR A 12 -7.97 -21.30 -7.94
N VAL A 13 -7.22 -20.96 -6.89
CA VAL A 13 -6.24 -19.87 -6.91
C VAL A 13 -5.10 -20.16 -7.89
N LEU A 14 -4.52 -21.36 -7.86
CA LEU A 14 -3.45 -21.75 -8.78
C LEU A 14 -3.93 -21.78 -10.24
N GLY A 15 -5.19 -22.17 -10.50
CA GLY A 15 -5.77 -22.13 -11.84
C GLY A 15 -5.92 -20.71 -12.39
N HIS A 16 -6.22 -19.73 -11.53
CA HIS A 16 -6.25 -18.31 -11.91
C HIS A 16 -4.85 -17.73 -12.17
N LEU A 17 -3.83 -18.28 -11.49
CA LEU A 17 -2.43 -17.91 -11.68
C LEU A 17 -1.75 -18.63 -12.86
N GLY A 18 -2.36 -19.69 -13.41
CA GLY A 18 -1.82 -20.40 -14.57
C GLY A 18 -2.84 -21.18 -15.40
N ARG A 19 -3.07 -20.73 -16.65
CA ARG A 19 -3.07 -21.55 -17.89
C ARG A 19 -3.28 -20.70 -19.15
N THR A 20 -2.26 -20.67 -20.01
CA THR A 20 -2.42 -20.74 -21.47
C THR A 20 -2.09 -22.16 -21.90
N SER A 21 -3.10 -22.94 -22.27
CA SER A 21 -3.00 -24.08 -23.21
C SER A 21 -4.40 -24.61 -23.50
N ALA A 22 -4.72 -24.69 -24.78
CA ALA A 22 -5.99 -25.14 -25.34
C ALA A 22 -6.30 -26.61 -24.99
N GLY A 23 -7.60 -26.94 -24.95
CA GLY A 23 -8.11 -28.30 -25.14
C GLY A 23 -8.94 -28.87 -23.98
N ALA A 24 -10.26 -28.67 -24.04
CA ALA A 24 -11.27 -29.73 -24.15
C ALA A 24 -12.63 -29.16 -23.69
N TYR A 25 -13.52 -28.90 -24.65
CA TYR A 25 -14.92 -28.61 -24.37
C TYR A 25 -15.60 -29.91 -23.93
N THR A 26 -15.93 -30.02 -22.65
CA THR A 26 -16.93 -31.00 -22.18
C THR A 26 -18.29 -30.34 -22.17
N ALA A 27 -19.15 -30.74 -23.10
CA ALA A 27 -20.57 -30.38 -23.09
C ALA A 27 -21.28 -31.09 -21.92
N HIS A 28 -22.08 -30.36 -21.15
CA HIS A 28 -22.96 -30.94 -20.14
C HIS A 28 -24.41 -30.97 -20.63
N PRO A 29 -25.18 -32.03 -20.36
CA PRO A 29 -26.56 -32.16 -20.85
C PRO A 29 -27.48 -31.12 -20.21
N THR A 30 -28.26 -30.43 -21.03
CA THR A 30 -29.26 -29.45 -20.63
C THR A 30 -30.57 -30.12 -20.25
N THR A 31 -30.64 -30.74 -19.07
CA THR A 31 -31.94 -31.04 -18.43
C THR A 31 -31.75 -31.30 -16.94
N GLN A 32 -31.88 -30.25 -16.14
CA GLN A 32 -32.39 -30.36 -14.77
C GLN A 32 -33.43 -29.27 -14.55
N ALA A 33 -34.54 -29.67 -13.95
CA ALA A 33 -35.68 -28.81 -13.64
C ALA A 33 -35.26 -27.61 -12.79
N VAL A 34 -35.68 -26.42 -13.23
CA VAL A 34 -35.47 -25.16 -12.52
C VAL A 34 -36.36 -25.17 -11.28
N SER A 35 -35.77 -25.48 -10.11
CA SER A 35 -36.36 -25.12 -8.84
C SER A 35 -36.29 -23.60 -8.71
N SER A 36 -37.43 -22.95 -8.54
CA SER A 36 -37.54 -21.51 -8.28
C SER A 36 -37.04 -21.18 -6.87
N THR A 37 -35.73 -21.27 -6.66
CA THR A 37 -35.09 -20.62 -5.52
C THR A 37 -34.88 -19.16 -5.89
N SER A 38 -35.48 -18.26 -5.11
CA SER A 38 -35.28 -16.81 -5.14
C SER A 38 -33.83 -16.43 -5.50
N PHE A 39 -33.63 -15.94 -6.71
CA PHE A 39 -32.34 -15.41 -7.17
C PHE A 39 -32.09 -14.08 -6.45
N HIS A 40 -31.45 -14.14 -5.28
CA HIS A 40 -30.80 -12.96 -4.73
C HIS A 40 -29.47 -12.78 -5.45
N PRO A 41 -29.24 -11.66 -6.17
CA PRO A 41 -27.94 -11.41 -6.76
C PRO A 41 -26.90 -11.41 -5.63
N PRO A 42 -25.71 -12.04 -5.82
CA PRO A 42 -24.69 -12.09 -4.78
C PRO A 42 -24.31 -10.66 -4.37
N GLN A 43 -24.51 -10.36 -3.08
CA GLN A 43 -24.12 -9.06 -2.52
C GLN A 43 -22.61 -9.06 -2.30
N PHE A 44 -21.92 -8.24 -3.10
CA PHE A 44 -20.48 -8.06 -3.05
C PHE A 44 -20.11 -6.94 -2.07
N GLN A 45 -19.15 -7.19 -1.16
CA GLN A 45 -18.75 -6.25 -0.11
C GLN A 45 -17.46 -5.50 -0.43
N TYR A 46 -16.57 -6.13 -1.19
CA TYR A 46 -15.21 -5.66 -1.45
C TYR A 46 -15.03 -5.13 -2.87
N THR A 47 -15.97 -5.42 -3.77
CA THR A 47 -16.00 -4.88 -5.15
C THR A 47 -17.32 -4.20 -5.47
N LEU A 48 -17.25 -3.02 -6.09
CA LEU A 48 -18.40 -2.31 -6.63
C LEU A 48 -18.87 -2.93 -7.95
N HIS A 49 -20.11 -2.65 -8.32
CA HIS A 49 -20.65 -3.08 -9.62
C HIS A 49 -20.05 -2.22 -10.74
N ASN A 50 -19.49 -2.87 -11.77
CA ASN A 50 -18.95 -2.26 -12.98
C ASN A 50 -18.78 -3.34 -14.08
N ASP A 51 -18.47 -2.88 -15.30
CA ASP A 51 -18.26 -3.73 -16.48
C ASP A 51 -16.78 -4.12 -16.71
N ILE A 52 -15.89 -3.75 -15.78
CA ILE A 52 -14.43 -4.01 -15.89
C ILE A 52 -14.08 -5.38 -15.32
N LEU A 53 -14.60 -5.73 -14.15
CA LEU A 53 -14.38 -7.02 -13.52
C LEU A 53 -15.46 -8.02 -13.93
N SER A 54 -15.04 -9.16 -14.48
CA SER A 54 -15.95 -10.28 -14.70
C SER A 54 -16.53 -10.79 -13.37
N LEU A 55 -17.70 -11.44 -13.44
CA LEU A 55 -18.34 -12.03 -12.26
C LEU A 55 -17.41 -13.01 -11.53
N GLU A 56 -16.61 -13.78 -12.28
CA GLU A 56 -15.64 -14.73 -11.71
C GLU A 56 -14.52 -14.03 -10.97
N GLN A 57 -13.96 -12.96 -11.53
CA GLN A 57 -12.93 -12.15 -10.86
C GLN A 57 -13.46 -11.48 -9.59
N ARG A 58 -14.71 -10.99 -9.61
CA ARG A 58 -15.35 -10.43 -8.42
C ARG A 58 -15.54 -11.49 -7.34
N LYS A 59 -16.13 -12.65 -7.68
CA LYS A 59 -16.26 -13.78 -6.75
C LYS A 59 -14.90 -14.21 -6.21
N PHE A 60 -13.87 -14.23 -7.05
CA PHE A 60 -12.50 -14.57 -6.65
C PHE A 60 -11.96 -13.56 -5.62
N TYR A 61 -12.04 -12.26 -5.89
CA TYR A 61 -11.57 -11.23 -4.96
C TYR A 61 -12.36 -11.28 -3.65
N GLU A 62 -13.66 -11.52 -3.71
CA GLU A 62 -14.53 -11.61 -2.53
C GLU A 62 -14.26 -12.86 -1.70
N GLU A 63 -13.77 -13.95 -2.30
CA GLU A 63 -13.33 -15.12 -1.56
C GLU A 63 -11.91 -14.95 -1.00
N ASN A 64 -11.00 -14.38 -1.79
CA ASN A 64 -9.56 -14.48 -1.56
C ASN A 64 -8.89 -13.19 -1.09
N GLY A 65 -9.46 -12.02 -1.38
CA GLY A 65 -8.97 -10.70 -0.98
C GLY A 65 -7.88 -10.10 -1.86
N PHE A 66 -7.59 -10.75 -2.98
CA PHE A 66 -6.67 -10.26 -4.00
C PHE A 66 -7.12 -10.70 -5.40
N LEU A 67 -6.58 -10.05 -6.42
CA LEU A 67 -6.79 -10.37 -7.83
C LEU A 67 -5.54 -9.98 -8.63
N VAL A 68 -5.02 -10.89 -9.45
CA VAL A 68 -3.90 -10.61 -10.36
C VAL A 68 -4.44 -10.36 -11.76
N ILE A 69 -4.08 -9.21 -12.34
CA ILE A 69 -4.34 -8.87 -13.74
C ILE A 69 -3.01 -8.99 -14.49
N LYS A 70 -2.99 -9.86 -15.49
CA LYS A 70 -1.81 -10.13 -16.30
C LYS A 70 -1.56 -9.02 -17.31
N ASN A 71 -0.28 -8.68 -17.54
CA ASN A 71 0.15 -7.70 -18.55
C ASN A 71 -0.67 -6.39 -18.52
N LEU A 72 -0.86 -5.83 -17.33
CA LEU A 72 -1.70 -4.64 -17.14
C LEU A 72 -0.94 -3.36 -17.47
N VAL A 73 0.31 -3.27 -17.04
CA VAL A 73 1.18 -2.11 -17.28
C VAL A 73 2.15 -2.43 -18.41
N SER A 74 2.22 -1.53 -19.38
CA SER A 74 3.01 -1.73 -20.60
C SER A 74 4.51 -1.79 -20.31
N ASP A 75 5.24 -2.51 -21.17
CA ASP A 75 6.70 -2.57 -21.13
C ASP A 75 7.36 -1.19 -21.23
N ASP A 76 6.74 -0.27 -21.98
CA ASP A 76 7.21 1.11 -22.15
C ASP A 76 7.09 1.89 -20.84
N ASP A 77 5.94 1.83 -20.16
CA ASP A 77 5.75 2.48 -18.86
C ASP A 77 6.64 1.86 -17.78
N ILE A 78 6.78 0.53 -17.75
CA ILE A 78 7.73 -0.13 -16.83
C ILE A 78 9.16 0.38 -17.08
N THR A 79 9.58 0.52 -18.34
CA THR A 79 10.90 1.03 -18.70
C THR A 79 11.09 2.47 -18.22
N ARG A 80 10.07 3.33 -18.37
CA ARG A 80 10.11 4.71 -17.85
C ARG A 80 10.31 4.75 -16.33
N PHE A 81 9.54 3.97 -15.58
CA PHE A 81 9.67 3.91 -14.12
C PHE A 81 11.05 3.40 -13.69
N ARG A 82 11.60 2.40 -14.39
CA ARG A 82 12.96 1.89 -14.15
C ARG A 82 14.02 2.96 -14.42
N ASN A 83 13.91 3.67 -15.54
CA ASN A 83 14.83 4.75 -15.89
C ASN A 83 14.76 5.89 -14.87
N GLN A 84 13.58 6.27 -14.43
CA GLN A 84 13.44 7.31 -13.40
C GLN A 84 14.06 6.88 -12.07
N PHE A 85 13.88 5.62 -11.66
CA PHE A 85 14.57 5.07 -10.49
C PHE A 85 16.09 5.12 -10.64
N GLN A 86 16.63 4.79 -11.82
CA GLN A 86 18.06 4.92 -12.09
C GLN A 86 18.57 6.35 -11.92
N ARG A 87 17.81 7.34 -12.41
CA ARG A 87 18.14 8.76 -12.24
C ARG A 87 18.14 9.16 -10.76
N LEU A 88 17.19 8.65 -9.97
CA LEU A 88 17.17 8.81 -8.51
C LEU A 88 18.40 8.18 -7.84
N CYS A 89 18.78 6.97 -8.24
CA CYS A 89 19.97 6.28 -7.72
C CYS A 89 21.28 7.01 -8.04
N LYS A 90 21.35 7.67 -9.19
CA LYS A 90 22.48 8.51 -9.62
C LYS A 90 22.42 9.93 -9.05
N GLU A 91 21.39 10.25 -8.27
CA GLU A 91 21.14 11.57 -7.69
C GLU A 91 20.96 12.69 -8.73
N GLU A 92 20.58 12.35 -9.96
CA GLU A 92 20.27 13.29 -11.05
C GLU A 92 18.93 14.02 -10.82
N VAL A 93 18.05 13.43 -9.99
CA VAL A 93 16.76 13.97 -9.58
C VAL A 93 16.59 13.81 -8.07
N LYS A 94 16.02 14.82 -7.41
CA LYS A 94 15.74 14.81 -5.95
C LYS A 94 14.36 15.43 -5.67
N PRO A 95 13.27 14.69 -5.92
CA PRO A 95 11.91 15.19 -5.69
C PRO A 95 11.70 15.51 -4.21
N GLN A 96 11.06 16.63 -3.93
CA GLN A 96 10.81 17.08 -2.56
C GLN A 96 9.81 16.16 -1.85
N GLY A 97 10.01 15.94 -0.55
CA GLY A 97 9.14 15.09 0.28
C GLY A 97 9.30 13.58 0.02
N MET A 98 10.15 13.16 -0.90
CA MET A 98 10.43 11.75 -1.16
C MET A 98 11.29 11.15 -0.03
N MET A 99 10.94 9.94 0.40
CA MET A 99 11.81 9.14 1.27
C MET A 99 12.66 8.19 0.46
N ILE A 100 13.94 8.09 0.81
CA ILE A 100 14.86 7.13 0.22
C ILE A 100 15.43 6.26 1.34
N MET A 101 15.02 5.00 1.38
CA MET A 101 15.58 4.00 2.29
C MET A 101 16.84 3.40 1.68
N ARG A 102 17.95 3.50 2.40
CA ARG A 102 19.26 3.00 1.97
C ARG A 102 19.69 1.79 2.80
N ASP A 103 20.40 0.85 2.17
CA ASP A 103 21.07 -0.22 2.90
C ASP A 103 22.33 0.34 3.58
N VAL A 104 22.22 0.58 4.90
CA VAL A 104 23.30 1.12 5.74
C VAL A 104 24.55 0.23 5.77
N SER A 105 24.42 -1.06 5.44
CA SER A 105 25.57 -1.98 5.40
C SER A 105 26.43 -1.76 4.14
N ILE A 106 25.81 -1.34 3.04
CA ILE A 106 26.49 -1.04 1.77
C ILE A 106 26.97 0.42 1.77
N GLU A 107 26.22 1.34 2.38
CA GLU A 107 26.54 2.78 2.48
C GLU A 107 27.95 3.04 3.02
N LYS A 108 28.40 2.27 3.99
CA LYS A 108 29.74 2.41 4.59
C LYS A 108 30.89 1.90 3.70
N SER A 109 30.57 1.13 2.66
CA SER A 109 31.54 0.40 1.84
C SER A 109 31.67 0.91 0.39
N LYS A 110 30.67 1.63 -0.13
CA LYS A 110 30.67 2.13 -1.51
C LYS A 110 30.52 3.66 -1.52
N PHE A 111 31.57 4.35 -1.99
CA PHE A 111 31.59 5.81 -2.17
C PHE A 111 30.85 6.31 -3.43
N VAL A 112 30.28 5.40 -4.24
CA VAL A 112 29.63 5.74 -5.52
C VAL A 112 28.13 5.48 -5.41
N PRO A 113 27.26 6.48 -5.72
CA PRO A 113 25.82 6.27 -5.85
C PRO A 113 25.51 5.13 -6.83
N SER A 114 24.74 4.14 -6.37
CA SER A 114 24.40 2.94 -7.14
C SER A 114 22.98 2.49 -6.80
N GLU A 115 22.33 1.80 -7.75
CA GLU A 115 21.04 1.13 -7.52
C GLU A 115 21.07 0.20 -6.31
N GLU A 116 22.24 -0.35 -5.99
CA GLU A 116 22.43 -1.28 -4.89
C GLU A 116 22.28 -0.64 -3.51
N LEU A 117 22.41 0.69 -3.43
CA LEU A 117 22.32 1.41 -2.17
C LEU A 117 20.87 1.69 -1.76
N ILE A 118 19.96 1.87 -2.72
CA ILE A 118 18.56 2.26 -2.46
C ILE A 118 17.70 1.00 -2.43
N THR A 119 17.09 0.69 -1.29
CA THR A 119 16.25 -0.51 -1.13
C THR A 119 14.76 -0.20 -1.27
N LYS A 120 14.35 1.04 -1.01
CA LYS A 120 12.97 1.50 -1.19
C LYS A 120 12.94 3.02 -1.39
N VAL A 121 12.01 3.47 -2.23
CA VAL A 121 11.59 4.86 -2.35
C VAL A 121 10.13 4.95 -1.95
N GLN A 122 9.76 5.93 -1.13
CA GLN A 122 8.38 6.21 -0.76
C GLN A 122 8.04 7.69 -1.01
N ASN A 123 6.74 8.00 -1.04
CA ASN A 123 6.23 9.36 -1.22
C ASN A 123 6.72 10.06 -2.48
N PHE A 124 6.75 9.32 -3.57
CA PHE A 124 7.14 9.80 -4.89
C PHE A 124 6.04 10.63 -5.59
N HIS A 125 5.03 11.11 -4.87
CA HIS A 125 3.90 11.85 -5.45
C HIS A 125 4.30 13.19 -6.13
N GLN A 126 5.47 13.73 -5.81
CA GLN A 126 6.04 14.91 -6.47
C GLN A 126 7.02 14.55 -7.61
N ASP A 127 7.29 13.28 -7.84
CA ASP A 127 8.04 12.81 -9.00
C ASP A 127 7.07 12.54 -10.15
N GLU A 128 7.07 13.38 -11.19
CA GLU A 128 6.11 13.28 -12.29
C GLU A 128 6.13 11.91 -12.97
N GLU A 129 7.32 11.35 -13.21
CA GLU A 129 7.46 10.07 -13.94
C GLU A 129 7.03 8.88 -13.09
N LEU A 130 7.38 8.82 -11.81
CA LEU A 130 6.90 7.75 -10.92
C LEU A 130 5.40 7.92 -10.60
N PHE A 131 4.92 9.14 -10.40
CA PHE A 131 3.52 9.42 -10.11
C PHE A 131 2.59 9.13 -11.29
N ARG A 132 3.10 9.07 -12.53
CA ARG A 132 2.33 8.52 -13.67
C ARG A 132 1.73 7.16 -13.36
N TYR A 133 2.40 6.28 -12.60
CA TYR A 133 1.83 4.99 -12.19
C TYR A 133 0.47 5.15 -11.49
N CYS A 134 0.33 6.19 -10.66
CA CYS A 134 -0.89 6.48 -9.92
C CYS A 134 -2.00 7.05 -10.81
N THR A 135 -1.66 7.59 -11.98
CA THR A 135 -2.60 8.23 -12.91
C THR A 135 -2.79 7.44 -14.22
N LEU A 136 -2.14 6.28 -14.37
CA LEU A 136 -2.32 5.38 -15.51
C LEU A 136 -3.79 4.94 -15.64
N PRO A 137 -4.44 5.18 -16.79
CA PRO A 137 -5.83 4.76 -17.02
C PRO A 137 -6.04 3.24 -16.80
N GLU A 138 -5.04 2.43 -17.15
CA GLU A 138 -5.04 0.98 -16.99
C GLU A 138 -5.08 0.56 -15.52
N ILE A 139 -4.43 1.32 -14.63
CA ILE A 139 -4.49 1.10 -13.18
C ILE A 139 -5.82 1.63 -12.64
N LEU A 140 -6.15 2.88 -12.96
CA LEU A 140 -7.33 3.57 -12.41
C LEU A 140 -8.64 2.85 -12.73
N LYS A 141 -8.79 2.26 -13.93
CA LYS A 141 -10.00 1.50 -14.30
C LYS A 141 -10.28 0.33 -13.34
N TYR A 142 -9.23 -0.33 -12.82
CA TYR A 142 -9.37 -1.41 -11.85
C TYR A 142 -9.50 -0.86 -10.43
N VAL A 143 -8.77 0.21 -10.08
CA VAL A 143 -8.88 0.85 -8.75
C VAL A 143 -10.31 1.29 -8.46
N GLU A 144 -10.97 1.93 -9.44
CA GLU A 144 -12.37 2.39 -9.35
C GLU A 144 -13.33 1.25 -8.96
N CYS A 145 -13.02 0.01 -9.35
CA CYS A 145 -13.82 -1.16 -8.99
C CYS A 145 -13.90 -1.41 -7.47
N PHE A 146 -12.97 -0.86 -6.70
CA PHE A 146 -12.89 -1.03 -5.25
C PHE A 146 -13.25 0.26 -4.51
N THR A 147 -12.70 1.40 -4.95
CA THR A 147 -12.80 2.70 -4.30
C THR A 147 -14.05 3.48 -4.68
N GLY A 148 -14.60 3.23 -5.87
CA GLY A 148 -15.54 4.15 -6.53
C GLY A 148 -14.81 5.29 -7.25
N PRO A 149 -15.56 6.23 -7.85
CA PRO A 149 -15.03 7.19 -8.83
C PRO A 149 -14.16 8.29 -8.19
N ASN A 150 -14.33 8.55 -6.90
CA ASN A 150 -13.55 9.56 -6.18
C ASN A 150 -12.30 8.88 -5.60
N ILE A 151 -11.19 8.92 -6.33
CA ILE A 151 -9.97 8.17 -6.00
C ILE A 151 -8.93 9.09 -5.36
N MET A 152 -8.39 8.67 -4.22
CA MET A 152 -7.23 9.29 -3.57
C MET A 152 -6.02 8.35 -3.62
N VAL A 153 -4.84 8.93 -3.86
CA VAL A 153 -3.56 8.27 -3.64
C VAL A 153 -3.21 8.38 -2.16
N VAL A 154 -3.05 7.23 -1.51
CA VAL A 154 -2.77 7.13 -0.08
C VAL A 154 -1.27 7.08 0.15
N HIS A 155 -0.60 6.12 -0.48
CA HIS A 155 0.80 5.83 -0.25
C HIS A 155 1.43 5.27 -1.51
N THR A 156 2.61 5.77 -1.86
CA THR A 156 3.36 5.39 -3.04
C THR A 156 4.68 4.75 -2.65
N MET A 157 5.00 3.57 -3.19
CA MET A 157 6.27 2.89 -2.94
C MET A 157 6.88 2.29 -4.20
N MET A 158 8.19 2.45 -4.36
CA MET A 158 9.00 1.67 -5.27
C MET A 158 9.98 0.84 -4.46
N ILE A 159 9.92 -0.48 -4.62
CA ILE A 159 10.61 -1.45 -3.77
C ILE A 159 11.71 -2.10 -4.60
N ASN A 160 12.97 -1.85 -4.24
CA ASN A 160 14.17 -2.41 -4.88
C ASN A 160 14.80 -3.44 -3.92
N LYS A 161 14.25 -4.65 -3.90
CA LYS A 161 14.57 -5.65 -2.87
C LYS A 161 15.98 -6.23 -3.09
N PRO A 162 16.94 -6.03 -2.17
CA PRO A 162 18.31 -6.49 -2.33
C PRO A 162 18.42 -8.03 -2.29
N PRO A 163 19.50 -8.61 -2.85
CA PRO A 163 19.93 -9.97 -2.56
C PRO A 163 20.08 -10.20 -1.05
N ASP A 164 19.64 -11.36 -0.57
CA ASP A 164 19.81 -11.74 0.82
C ASP A 164 21.14 -12.47 1.01
N SER A 165 22.02 -11.94 1.87
CA SER A 165 23.33 -12.55 2.17
C SER A 165 23.24 -13.79 3.08
N GLY A 166 22.09 -14.48 3.12
CA GLY A 166 21.80 -15.59 4.02
C GLY A 166 21.38 -15.18 5.44
N LYS A 167 21.34 -13.87 5.74
CA LYS A 167 20.97 -13.33 7.05
C LYS A 167 19.46 -13.17 7.23
N LYS A 168 18.66 -13.44 6.19
CA LYS A 168 17.19 -13.39 6.22
C LYS A 168 16.65 -11.99 6.55
N THR A 169 17.43 -10.94 6.27
CA THR A 169 17.11 -9.54 6.59
C THR A 169 16.20 -8.90 5.54
N THR A 170 16.08 -9.50 4.36
CA THR A 170 15.29 -8.95 3.25
C THR A 170 13.85 -9.45 3.23
N ARG A 171 13.45 -10.31 4.17
CA ARG A 171 12.06 -10.79 4.27
C ARG A 171 11.17 -9.70 4.86
N HIS A 172 9.97 -9.56 4.33
CA HIS A 172 8.95 -8.69 4.90
C HIS A 172 8.01 -9.59 5.73
N PRO A 173 7.84 -9.36 7.04
CA PRO A 173 6.93 -10.15 7.86
C PRO A 173 5.51 -10.15 7.31
N PHE A 174 4.76 -11.18 7.67
CA PHE A 174 3.33 -11.20 7.40
C PHE A 174 2.66 -10.07 8.17
N HIS A 175 1.99 -9.18 7.45
CA HIS A 175 1.39 -7.96 7.96
C HIS A 175 0.04 -7.68 7.27
N GLN A 176 -0.62 -6.62 7.72
CA GLN A 176 -1.83 -6.06 7.13
C GLN A 176 -1.54 -4.57 6.95
N ASP A 177 -1.65 -4.07 5.72
CA ASP A 177 -1.35 -2.66 5.42
C ASP A 177 -2.24 -1.70 6.22
N LEU A 178 -3.48 -2.13 6.55
CA LEU A 178 -4.39 -1.30 7.33
C LEU A 178 -3.83 -0.91 8.71
N HIS A 179 -2.83 -1.62 9.23
CA HIS A 179 -2.13 -1.24 10.46
C HIS A 179 -1.52 0.16 10.38
N TYR A 180 -1.05 0.56 9.20
CA TYR A 180 -0.43 1.86 8.95
C TYR A 180 -1.44 2.94 8.55
N PHE A 181 -2.70 2.58 8.30
CA PHE A 181 -3.72 3.47 7.74
C PHE A 181 -4.77 3.84 8.80
N PRO A 182 -4.77 5.10 9.30
CA PRO A 182 -5.73 5.60 10.27
C PRO A 182 -7.01 6.13 9.60
N PHE A 183 -7.51 5.48 8.55
CA PHE A 183 -8.75 5.88 7.86
C PHE A 183 -9.57 4.67 7.39
N ARG A 184 -10.88 4.87 7.21
CA ARG A 184 -11.91 3.83 7.01
C ARG A 184 -13.00 4.32 6.03
N PRO A 185 -13.82 3.42 5.44
CA PRO A 185 -13.84 1.96 5.61
C PRO A 185 -12.76 1.23 4.81
N SER A 186 -12.24 0.12 5.35
CA SER A 186 -11.17 -0.66 4.70
C SER A 186 -11.56 -1.24 3.34
N ASN A 187 -12.85 -1.57 3.15
CA ASN A 187 -13.37 -2.12 1.90
C ASN A 187 -13.32 -1.13 0.73
N ARG A 188 -13.02 0.16 0.99
CA ARG A 188 -12.83 1.21 -0.01
C ARG A 188 -11.37 1.61 -0.16
N ILE A 189 -10.46 0.71 0.23
CA ILE A 189 -9.02 0.85 0.10
C ILE A 189 -8.49 -0.35 -0.67
N VAL A 190 -7.58 -0.11 -1.61
CA VAL A 190 -6.96 -1.16 -2.41
C VAL A 190 -5.50 -0.84 -2.67
N ALA A 191 -4.63 -1.84 -2.53
CA ALA A 191 -3.25 -1.77 -2.99
C ALA A 191 -3.18 -2.22 -4.45
N ALA A 192 -2.51 -1.46 -5.31
CA ALA A 192 -2.10 -1.89 -6.65
C ALA A 192 -0.58 -2.07 -6.66
N TRP A 193 -0.11 -3.29 -6.90
CA TRP A 193 1.30 -3.67 -6.84
C TRP A 193 1.70 -4.31 -8.16
N THR A 194 2.67 -3.72 -8.85
CA THR A 194 3.05 -4.10 -10.22
C THR A 194 4.49 -4.59 -10.29
N ALA A 195 4.67 -5.75 -10.89
CA ALA A 195 5.97 -6.35 -11.15
C ALA A 195 6.71 -5.58 -12.27
N MET A 196 7.89 -5.04 -11.97
CA MET A 196 8.72 -4.29 -12.96
C MET A 196 9.77 -5.16 -13.66
N GLU A 197 9.70 -6.46 -13.40
CA GLU A 197 10.51 -7.55 -13.92
C GLU A 197 9.81 -8.86 -13.52
N GLN A 198 10.33 -10.01 -13.94
CA GLN A 198 9.80 -11.28 -13.44
C GLN A 198 10.00 -11.41 -11.93
N VAL A 199 8.92 -11.69 -11.21
CA VAL A 199 8.91 -11.92 -9.76
C VAL A 199 8.47 -13.35 -9.48
N ASN A 200 9.30 -14.10 -8.76
CA ASN A 200 9.05 -15.51 -8.44
C ASN A 200 9.46 -15.82 -7.00
N ARG A 201 9.28 -17.08 -6.57
CA ARG A 201 9.65 -17.50 -5.21
C ARG A 201 11.15 -17.36 -4.92
N ASN A 202 12.01 -17.41 -5.94
CA ASN A 202 13.46 -17.30 -5.76
C ASN A 202 13.88 -15.86 -5.44
N ASN A 203 13.31 -14.86 -6.13
CA ASN A 203 13.64 -13.44 -5.90
C ASN A 203 12.71 -12.71 -4.91
N GLY A 204 11.85 -13.45 -4.21
CA GLY A 204 11.05 -12.95 -3.09
C GLY A 204 9.72 -12.31 -3.51
N CYS A 205 8.89 -13.08 -4.23
CA CYS A 205 7.51 -12.71 -4.53
C CYS A 205 6.66 -12.50 -3.26
N LEU A 206 5.51 -11.86 -3.43
CA LEU A 206 4.49 -11.79 -2.39
C LEU A 206 3.99 -13.20 -2.05
N SER A 207 3.73 -13.41 -0.77
CA SER A 207 3.00 -14.55 -0.23
C SER A 207 1.77 -14.01 0.48
N VAL A 208 0.60 -14.53 0.13
CA VAL A 208 -0.69 -14.11 0.68
C VAL A 208 -1.37 -15.28 1.38
N LEU A 209 -2.20 -14.99 2.39
CA LEU A 209 -3.11 -15.96 3.02
C LEU A 209 -4.53 -15.66 2.53
N PRO A 210 -5.04 -16.39 1.52
CA PRO A 210 -6.33 -16.10 0.91
C PRO A 210 -7.48 -16.10 1.92
N GLY A 211 -8.37 -15.12 1.81
CA GLY A 211 -9.59 -15.00 2.62
C GLY A 211 -9.40 -14.31 3.98
N THR A 212 -8.15 -14.04 4.39
CA THR A 212 -7.87 -13.36 5.68
C THR A 212 -8.36 -11.92 5.74
N HIS A 213 -8.57 -11.27 4.58
CA HIS A 213 -9.18 -9.93 4.48
C HIS A 213 -10.60 -9.83 5.09
N LYS A 214 -11.28 -10.95 5.31
CA LYS A 214 -12.60 -11.03 5.96
C LYS A 214 -12.53 -10.95 7.49
N GLY A 215 -11.34 -11.12 8.04
CA GLY A 215 -11.09 -11.00 9.47
C GLY A 215 -10.95 -9.54 9.94
N CYS A 216 -10.63 -9.37 11.21
CA CYS A 216 -10.30 -8.08 11.78
C CYS A 216 -8.84 -7.68 11.52
N LEU A 217 -8.53 -6.39 11.75
CA LEU A 217 -7.16 -5.94 11.93
C LEU A 217 -6.57 -6.63 13.16
N LYS A 218 -5.45 -7.32 12.98
CA LYS A 218 -4.71 -7.98 14.06
C LYS A 218 -3.78 -6.98 14.77
N PRO A 219 -3.32 -7.29 15.99
CA PRO A 219 -2.20 -6.59 16.60
C PRO A 219 -0.91 -6.87 15.83
N HIS A 220 -0.06 -5.86 15.70
CA HIS A 220 1.26 -5.98 15.09
C HIS A 220 2.35 -5.53 16.05
N SER A 221 3.52 -6.16 15.97
CA SER A 221 4.73 -5.75 16.68
C SER A 221 5.96 -6.06 15.83
N TYR A 222 7.11 -5.50 16.19
CA TYR A 222 8.36 -5.96 15.60
C TYR A 222 8.55 -7.46 15.86
N PRO A 223 8.77 -8.28 14.83
CA PRO A 223 8.97 -9.71 15.02
C PRO A 223 10.28 -9.96 15.77
N PRO A 224 10.34 -10.98 16.65
CA PRO A 224 11.54 -11.30 17.44
C PRO A 224 12.56 -12.07 16.59
N TRP A 225 13.11 -11.41 15.56
CA TRP A 225 14.04 -12.02 14.61
C TRP A 225 15.50 -11.72 14.96
N GLU A 226 16.34 -12.76 14.93
CA GLU A 226 17.79 -12.61 15.00
C GLU A 226 18.29 -11.74 13.84
N GLY A 227 19.18 -10.79 14.14
CA GLY A 227 19.70 -9.82 13.18
C GLY A 227 18.89 -8.52 13.05
N GLY A 228 17.81 -8.40 13.82
CA GLY A 228 16.94 -7.21 13.81
C GLY A 228 15.94 -7.19 12.66
N VAL A 229 15.05 -6.21 12.71
CA VAL A 229 14.00 -6.00 11.73
C VAL A 229 14.12 -4.56 11.25
N ASN A 230 13.94 -4.32 9.95
CA ASN A 230 14.00 -2.93 9.47
C ASN A 230 12.86 -2.12 10.13
N ILE A 231 13.14 -0.84 10.36
CA ILE A 231 12.20 0.10 10.97
C ILE A 231 10.90 0.08 10.18
N MET A 232 9.77 0.10 10.89
CA MET A 232 8.41 -0.01 10.34
C MET A 232 8.03 -1.34 9.69
N TYR A 233 8.79 -2.44 9.84
CA TYR A 233 8.32 -3.78 9.46
C TYR A 233 7.67 -4.53 10.62
N TYR A 234 6.44 -4.14 10.96
CA TYR A 234 5.64 -4.81 11.96
C TYR A 234 5.04 -6.11 11.41
N GLY A 235 5.15 -7.19 12.18
CA GLY A 235 4.51 -8.47 11.88
C GLY A 235 3.25 -8.68 12.71
N ILE A 236 2.29 -9.40 12.15
CA ILE A 236 1.08 -9.82 12.87
C ILE A 236 1.46 -10.74 14.02
N GLN A 237 0.83 -10.52 15.17
CA GLN A 237 0.88 -11.43 16.31
C GLN A 237 -0.17 -12.53 16.17
N GLY A 238 0.22 -13.79 16.43
CA GLY A 238 -0.70 -14.90 16.63
C GLY A 238 -1.50 -15.34 15.39
N TYR A 239 -0.96 -15.17 14.18
CA TYR A 239 -1.51 -15.85 13.00
C TYR A 239 -0.99 -17.28 12.91
N ASP A 240 -1.78 -18.20 12.35
CA ASP A 240 -1.37 -19.58 12.15
C ASP A 240 -0.35 -19.67 11.00
N GLU A 241 0.90 -19.97 11.33
CA GLU A 241 2.00 -20.11 10.36
C GLU A 241 1.78 -21.27 9.37
N ASN A 242 0.91 -22.23 9.72
CA ASN A 242 0.55 -23.36 8.86
C ASN A 242 -0.60 -23.04 7.90
N SER A 243 -1.16 -21.83 7.97
CA SER A 243 -2.24 -21.42 7.08
C SER A 243 -1.80 -21.57 5.61
N PRO A 244 -2.64 -22.16 4.75
CA PRO A 244 -2.34 -22.29 3.33
C PRO A 244 -2.02 -20.94 2.71
N ARG A 245 -0.79 -20.79 2.23
CA ARG A 245 -0.30 -19.58 1.58
C ARG A 245 -0.17 -19.77 0.09
N VAL A 246 -0.41 -18.69 -0.64
CA VAL A 246 -0.25 -18.62 -2.10
C VAL A 246 0.90 -17.69 -2.39
N HIS A 247 1.82 -18.15 -3.24
CA HIS A 247 2.92 -17.34 -3.75
C HIS A 247 2.52 -16.73 -5.08
N LEU A 248 2.60 -15.40 -5.17
CA LEU A 248 2.19 -14.66 -6.36
C LEU A 248 3.39 -14.49 -7.29
N GLU A 249 3.66 -15.50 -8.09
CA GLU A 249 4.62 -15.38 -9.19
C GLU A 249 3.99 -14.58 -10.34
N MET A 250 4.72 -13.58 -10.80
CA MET A 250 4.22 -12.52 -11.67
C MET A 250 5.28 -12.21 -12.73
N GLU A 251 4.83 -12.05 -13.97
CA GLU A 251 5.66 -11.55 -15.05
C GLU A 251 5.73 -10.03 -15.03
N LYS A 252 6.70 -9.46 -15.74
CA LYS A 252 6.80 -8.00 -15.90
C LYS A 252 5.46 -7.45 -16.44
N GLY A 253 4.97 -6.37 -15.82
CA GLY A 253 3.71 -5.72 -16.19
C GLY A 253 2.47 -6.32 -15.54
N ASP A 254 2.56 -7.49 -14.90
CA ASP A 254 1.47 -8.03 -14.09
C ASP A 254 1.23 -7.13 -12.86
N THR A 255 -0.04 -6.93 -12.50
CA THR A 255 -0.46 -6.16 -11.33
C THR A 255 -1.35 -7.00 -10.44
N VAL A 256 -1.04 -7.04 -9.14
CA VAL A 256 -1.96 -7.56 -8.13
C VAL A 256 -2.67 -6.41 -7.42
N PHE A 257 -3.99 -6.54 -7.34
CA PHE A 257 -4.85 -5.72 -6.49
C PHE A 257 -5.17 -6.50 -5.22
N PHE A 258 -5.04 -5.90 -4.04
CA PHE A 258 -5.38 -6.59 -2.79
C PHE A 258 -5.90 -5.67 -1.68
N HIS A 259 -6.71 -6.25 -0.81
CA HIS A 259 -7.38 -5.57 0.30
C HIS A 259 -6.39 -5.31 1.45
N PRO A 260 -6.46 -4.17 2.18
CA PRO A 260 -5.48 -3.84 3.21
C PRO A 260 -5.52 -4.73 4.47
N LEU A 261 -6.59 -5.51 4.65
CA LEU A 261 -6.67 -6.57 5.68
C LEU A 261 -6.17 -7.94 5.20
N LEU A 262 -5.77 -8.10 3.93
CA LEU A 262 -5.20 -9.35 3.47
C LEU A 262 -3.84 -9.55 4.16
N ILE A 263 -3.70 -10.67 4.88
CA ILE A 263 -2.43 -11.05 5.48
C ILE A 263 -1.47 -11.44 4.36
N HIS A 264 -0.38 -10.69 4.23
CA HIS A 264 0.61 -10.91 3.21
C HIS A 264 2.01 -10.53 3.70
N GLY A 265 3.04 -11.05 3.02
CA GLY A 265 4.44 -10.73 3.26
C GLY A 265 5.27 -11.10 2.04
N SER A 266 6.58 -10.96 2.13
CA SER A 266 7.48 -11.36 1.04
C SER A 266 8.67 -12.17 1.55
N GLY A 267 9.01 -13.25 0.83
CA GLY A 267 10.17 -14.08 1.15
C GLY A 267 11.50 -13.35 0.97
N TRP A 268 12.60 -13.97 1.40
CA TRP A 268 13.96 -13.50 1.07
C TRP A 268 14.23 -13.54 -0.44
N ASN A 269 15.16 -12.72 -0.91
CA ASN A 269 15.60 -12.72 -2.29
C ASN A 269 16.88 -13.54 -2.37
N LYS A 270 16.80 -14.76 -2.88
CA LYS A 270 17.95 -15.68 -3.02
C LYS A 270 18.73 -15.47 -4.32
N SER A 271 18.25 -14.58 -5.19
CA SER A 271 18.93 -14.25 -6.44
C SER A 271 20.06 -13.26 -6.19
N GLN A 272 20.91 -13.07 -7.20
CA GLN A 272 21.99 -12.07 -7.17
C GLN A 272 21.51 -10.66 -7.58
N GLY A 273 20.31 -10.54 -8.13
CA GLY A 273 19.76 -9.27 -8.61
C GLY A 273 18.85 -8.58 -7.60
N TYR A 274 18.67 -7.28 -7.77
CA TYR A 274 17.68 -6.51 -7.01
C TYR A 274 16.32 -6.58 -7.68
N ARG A 275 15.31 -7.09 -6.96
CA ARG A 275 13.96 -7.27 -7.51
C ARG A 275 13.18 -5.97 -7.40
N LYS A 276 12.73 -5.40 -8.52
CA LYS A 276 12.00 -4.12 -8.56
C LYS A 276 10.50 -4.26 -8.73
N VAL A 277 9.75 -3.42 -8.01
CA VAL A 277 8.29 -3.34 -8.01
C VAL A 277 7.88 -1.90 -7.75
N ILE A 278 6.83 -1.43 -8.43
CA ILE A 278 6.15 -0.18 -8.10
C ILE A 278 4.75 -0.47 -7.54
N SER A 279 4.32 0.30 -6.55
CA SER A 279 3.03 0.11 -5.89
C SER A 279 2.43 1.42 -5.40
N CYS A 280 1.10 1.41 -5.31
CA CYS A 280 0.32 2.52 -4.78
C CYS A 280 -0.88 1.96 -4.02
N HIS A 281 -1.11 2.46 -2.82
CA HIS A 281 -2.36 2.30 -2.10
C HIS A 281 -3.31 3.41 -2.52
N PHE A 282 -4.54 3.04 -2.83
CA PHE A 282 -5.62 3.95 -3.18
C PHE A 282 -6.76 3.81 -2.18
N ALA A 283 -7.50 4.90 -1.99
CA ALA A 283 -8.71 4.92 -1.19
C ALA A 283 -9.80 5.73 -1.86
N SER A 284 -11.06 5.45 -1.52
CA SER A 284 -12.16 6.39 -1.79
C SER A 284 -11.90 7.71 -1.10
N ALA A 285 -12.18 8.83 -1.78
CA ALA A 285 -12.19 10.16 -1.17
C ALA A 285 -13.28 10.31 -0.08
N ASP A 286 -14.25 9.39 -0.04
CA ASP A 286 -15.32 9.36 0.95
C ASP A 286 -14.89 8.65 2.25
N CYS A 287 -13.64 8.18 2.32
CA CYS A 287 -13.06 7.66 3.56
C CYS A 287 -12.91 8.76 4.61
N HIS A 288 -12.98 8.38 5.89
CA HIS A 288 -12.77 9.26 7.03
C HIS A 288 -11.62 8.75 7.91
N TYR A 289 -10.90 9.68 8.53
CA TYR A 289 -9.90 9.34 9.53
C TYR A 289 -10.54 8.83 10.83
N ILE A 290 -9.82 7.97 11.54
CA ILE A 290 -10.20 7.47 12.87
C ILE A 290 -9.16 7.89 13.90
N ASP A 291 -9.60 8.06 15.16
CA ASP A 291 -8.67 8.12 16.28
C ASP A 291 -8.11 6.71 16.54
N VAL A 292 -6.79 6.59 16.64
CA VAL A 292 -6.11 5.31 16.86
C VAL A 292 -5.83 5.04 18.34
N LYS A 293 -6.04 6.01 19.24
CA LYS A 293 -5.85 5.83 20.69
C LYS A 293 -6.76 4.74 21.23
N GLY A 294 -6.22 3.85 22.06
CA GLY A 294 -6.93 2.69 22.60
C GLY A 294 -7.21 1.58 21.58
N THR A 295 -6.68 1.68 20.35
CA THR A 295 -6.78 0.64 19.31
C THR A 295 -5.46 -0.11 19.16
N SER A 296 -5.45 -1.19 18.36
CA SER A 296 -4.21 -1.89 18.01
C SER A 296 -3.22 -1.07 17.16
N GLN A 297 -3.62 0.11 16.67
CA GLN A 297 -2.77 1.02 15.91
C GLN A 297 -2.09 2.08 16.79
N GLU A 298 -2.43 2.17 18.08
CA GLU A 298 -1.82 3.13 19.01
C GLU A 298 -0.30 2.91 19.16
N SER A 299 0.16 1.65 19.09
CA SER A 299 1.59 1.34 19.15
C SER A 299 2.36 1.97 17.99
N PHE A 300 1.76 2.01 16.81
CA PHE A 300 2.38 2.64 15.64
C PHE A 300 2.49 4.17 15.81
N GLU A 301 1.45 4.83 16.33
CA GLU A 301 1.52 6.27 16.66
C GLU A 301 2.65 6.57 17.65
N LYS A 302 2.79 5.75 18.70
CA LYS A 302 3.85 5.93 19.71
C LYS A 302 5.25 5.75 19.11
N ASP A 303 5.46 4.70 18.33
CA ASP A 303 6.76 4.43 17.71
C ASP A 303 7.16 5.54 16.71
N ILE A 304 6.19 6.10 16.00
CA ILE A 304 6.37 7.30 15.17
C ILE A 304 6.84 8.49 16.01
N LEU A 305 6.12 8.80 17.10
CA LEU A 305 6.40 9.95 17.95
C LEU A 305 7.78 9.82 18.63
N GLU A 306 8.15 8.61 19.06
CA GLU A 306 9.50 8.34 19.56
C GLU A 306 10.57 8.56 18.49
N THR A 307 10.31 8.11 17.26
CA THR A 307 11.24 8.31 16.14
C THR A 307 11.40 9.80 15.83
N LEU A 308 10.31 10.56 15.86
CA LEU A 308 10.27 12.02 15.76
C LEU A 308 11.12 12.69 16.84
N HIS A 309 10.94 12.28 18.10
CA HIS A 309 11.72 12.79 19.21
C HIS A 309 13.22 12.53 19.00
N LYS A 310 13.59 11.29 18.69
CA LYS A 310 14.99 10.86 18.54
C LYS A 310 15.70 11.56 17.38
N LEU A 311 15.03 11.73 16.23
CA LEU A 311 15.65 12.26 15.02
C LEU A 311 15.56 13.79 14.91
N TYR A 312 14.53 14.40 15.48
CA TYR A 312 14.20 15.82 15.26
C TYR A 312 13.94 16.62 16.55
N GLY A 313 14.08 16.02 17.73
CA GLY A 313 13.92 16.69 19.03
C GLY A 313 12.48 17.09 19.35
N PHE A 314 11.50 16.38 18.79
CA PHE A 314 10.07 16.63 19.01
C PHE A 314 9.65 16.37 20.48
N PRO A 315 8.77 17.14 21.13
CA PRO A 315 8.44 16.95 22.55
C PRO A 315 7.82 15.56 22.86
N GLU A 316 8.22 14.94 23.98
CA GLU A 316 7.73 13.60 24.41
C GLU A 316 6.24 13.59 24.79
N ASP A 317 5.67 14.75 25.17
CA ASP A 317 4.27 14.93 25.53
C ASP A 317 3.37 15.29 24.34
N ALA A 318 3.92 15.28 23.11
CA ALA A 318 3.15 15.50 21.90
C ALA A 318 2.18 14.34 21.63
N SER A 319 0.99 14.65 21.10
CA SER A 319 0.07 13.65 20.57
C SER A 319 -0.37 14.06 19.16
N LEU A 320 -0.56 13.09 18.26
CA LEU A 320 -1.07 13.38 16.93
C LEU A 320 -2.58 13.59 17.05
N LYS A 321 -3.02 14.85 17.07
CA LYS A 321 -4.44 15.18 16.90
C LYS A 321 -4.74 15.28 15.41
N ILE A 322 -5.55 14.36 14.91
CA ILE A 322 -6.16 14.49 13.58
C ILE A 322 -7.18 15.62 13.67
N THR A 323 -6.83 16.79 13.16
CA THR A 323 -7.73 17.94 13.15
C THR A 323 -8.37 18.01 11.76
N VAL A 324 -9.63 17.60 11.65
CA VAL A 324 -10.42 17.87 10.44
C VAL A 324 -10.90 19.32 10.58
N ASN A 325 -10.19 20.26 9.95
CA ASN A 325 -10.62 21.67 9.97
C ASN A 325 -11.99 21.78 9.27
N GLY A 326 -13.04 21.92 10.08
CA GLY A 326 -14.36 22.33 9.64
C GLY A 326 -14.22 23.64 8.85
N ALA A 327 -14.77 23.65 7.64
CA ALA A 327 -14.77 24.73 6.65
C ALA A 327 -13.58 24.83 5.66
N ALA A 328 -12.57 23.98 5.72
CA ALA A 328 -11.64 23.80 4.59
C ALA A 328 -12.03 22.54 3.83
N GLN A 329 -12.68 22.69 2.66
CA GLN A 329 -12.72 21.62 1.67
C GLN A 329 -11.28 21.12 1.46
N TRP A 330 -11.08 19.85 1.83
CA TRP A 330 -9.99 18.94 1.49
C TRP A 330 -8.88 19.59 0.66
N GLY A 331 -7.78 19.93 1.35
CA GLY A 331 -6.64 20.62 0.78
C GLY A 331 -6.16 19.99 -0.53
N THR A 332 -6.13 20.82 -1.55
CA THR A 332 -5.77 20.56 -2.94
C THR A 332 -4.55 19.65 -3.09
N LEU A 333 -4.79 18.40 -3.50
CA LEU A 333 -3.83 17.57 -4.23
C LEU A 333 -4.59 16.51 -5.06
N GLY A 334 -4.65 16.73 -6.38
CA GLY A 334 -4.86 15.68 -7.39
C GLY A 334 -6.20 14.93 -7.39
N ILE A 335 -7.34 15.63 -7.37
CA ILE A 335 -8.59 15.03 -7.84
C ILE A 335 -8.43 14.80 -9.36
N VAL A 336 -8.35 13.56 -9.82
CA VAL A 336 -8.52 13.22 -11.25
C VAL A 336 -10.03 13.16 -11.52
N THR A 337 -10.67 14.31 -11.71
CA THR A 337 -12.05 14.38 -12.20
C THR A 337 -12.07 14.68 -13.69
N LYS A 338 -12.82 13.89 -14.46
CA LYS A 338 -13.20 14.24 -15.83
C LYS A 338 -14.22 15.38 -15.78
N HIS A 339 -13.88 16.53 -16.40
CA HIS A 339 -14.70 17.73 -16.66
C HIS A 339 -15.13 18.52 -15.38
N ARG A 340 -15.13 19.86 -15.27
CA ARG A 340 -15.19 21.01 -16.20
C ARG A 340 -14.74 22.30 -15.44
N ALA A 341 -14.25 23.34 -16.12
CA ALA A 341 -13.72 24.61 -15.54
C ALA A 341 -14.78 25.60 -15.04
N TYR A 342 -14.42 26.54 -14.12
CA TYR A 342 -14.73 28.00 -14.09
C TYR A 342 -14.10 28.69 -12.82
N PRO A 343 -13.94 30.04 -12.74
CA PRO A 343 -12.73 30.70 -12.22
C PRO A 343 -12.88 31.38 -10.84
N ALA A 344 -11.73 31.82 -10.32
CA ALA A 344 -11.45 32.34 -8.98
C ALA A 344 -11.91 33.79 -8.70
N HIS A 345 -12.15 34.10 -7.43
CA HIS A 345 -11.98 35.44 -6.82
C HIS A 345 -11.58 35.33 -5.33
N ASP A 346 -10.60 36.17 -4.95
CA ASP A 346 -10.07 36.53 -3.61
C ASP A 346 -10.15 38.08 -3.54
N PRO A 347 -10.30 38.82 -2.39
CA PRO A 347 -9.24 39.03 -1.35
C PRO A 347 -9.71 39.35 0.10
N TYR A 348 -8.90 39.05 1.14
CA TYR A 348 -8.26 40.07 2.04
C TYR A 348 -7.49 39.53 3.28
N SER A 349 -6.24 40.01 3.35
CA SER A 349 -5.18 40.21 4.35
C SER A 349 -5.26 39.93 5.88
N GLN A 350 -4.11 39.42 6.35
CA GLN A 350 -3.22 39.84 7.48
C GLN A 350 -3.68 39.78 8.95
N GLN A 351 -3.02 38.90 9.72
CA GLN A 351 -2.33 39.29 10.97
C GLN A 351 -1.25 38.25 11.37
N GLU A 352 0.03 38.64 11.32
CA GLU A 352 1.16 37.90 11.91
C GLU A 352 1.63 38.62 13.17
N ARG A 353 1.90 37.86 14.25
CA ARG A 353 3.16 37.84 15.03
C ARG A 353 2.98 37.07 16.34
N GLU A 354 3.24 35.76 16.29
CA GLU A 354 3.78 34.91 17.38
C GLU A 354 4.18 33.52 16.84
N VAL A 355 4.80 33.48 15.64
CA VAL A 355 4.94 32.25 14.83
C VAL A 355 6.40 32.05 14.38
N THR A 356 7.27 31.62 15.29
CA THR A 356 8.68 31.29 14.91
C THR A 356 9.22 29.99 15.49
N GLN A 357 8.55 29.38 16.47
CA GLN A 357 8.92 28.06 17.00
C GLN A 357 7.87 26.99 16.67
N ALA A 358 6.57 27.33 16.75
CA ALA A 358 5.47 26.47 16.34
C ALA A 358 5.47 26.20 14.83
N SER A 359 5.69 27.22 13.98
CA SER A 359 5.78 27.01 12.52
C SER A 359 6.97 26.16 12.10
N ARG A 360 8.08 26.23 12.84
CA ARG A 360 9.26 25.40 12.57
C ARG A 360 8.98 23.95 12.94
N LEU A 361 8.31 23.68 14.06
CA LEU A 361 7.87 22.35 14.47
C LEU A 361 6.77 21.80 13.56
N GLU A 362 5.80 22.61 13.14
CA GLU A 362 4.76 22.24 12.16
C GLU A 362 5.35 21.98 10.78
N THR A 363 6.36 22.74 10.36
CA THR A 363 7.09 22.50 9.11
C THR A 363 7.92 21.22 9.20
N LEU A 364 8.61 20.99 10.32
CA LEU A 364 9.37 19.76 10.56
C LEU A 364 8.45 18.53 10.67
N LEU A 365 7.28 18.68 11.29
CA LEU A 365 6.25 17.64 11.38
C LEU A 365 5.64 17.38 10.01
N SER A 366 5.24 18.40 9.26
CA SER A 366 4.74 18.23 7.89
C SER A 366 5.79 17.59 6.98
N GLN A 367 7.06 17.97 7.12
CA GLN A 367 8.16 17.35 6.38
C GLN A 367 8.42 15.91 6.84
N PHE A 368 8.28 15.62 8.13
CA PHE A 368 8.41 14.28 8.69
C PHE A 368 7.24 13.36 8.33
N LEU A 369 6.00 13.83 8.41
CA LEU A 369 4.80 13.09 7.99
C LEU A 369 4.87 12.81 6.48
N GLN A 370 5.40 13.74 5.69
CA GLN A 370 5.81 13.52 4.30
C GLN A 370 7.01 12.56 4.17
N HIS A 371 7.89 12.47 5.17
CA HIS A 371 9.06 11.58 5.18
C HIS A 371 8.83 10.26 5.94
N TYR A 372 7.62 9.95 6.42
CA TYR A 372 7.30 8.67 7.07
C TYR A 372 5.90 8.15 6.72
N ASP A 373 5.29 8.72 5.68
CA ASP A 373 4.03 8.23 5.11
C ASP A 373 2.82 8.39 6.04
N ILE A 374 2.78 9.52 6.73
CA ILE A 374 1.70 9.86 7.66
C ILE A 374 0.91 11.04 7.10
N PHE A 375 0.43 10.91 5.86
CA PHE A 375 -0.54 11.81 5.22
C PHE A 375 -0.14 13.30 5.11
N ARG A 376 -0.79 14.04 4.21
CA ARG A 376 -0.96 15.49 4.42
C ARG A 376 -1.96 15.67 5.55
N LEU A 377 -1.51 15.56 6.80
CA LEU A 377 -2.28 16.05 7.94
C LEU A 377 -2.06 17.56 8.01
N ASN A 378 -3.15 18.34 7.96
CA ASN A 378 -3.15 19.64 8.60
C ASN A 378 -3.12 19.38 10.12
N VAL A 379 -1.93 19.10 10.68
CA VAL A 379 -1.76 19.00 12.13
C VAL A 379 -1.66 20.42 12.69
N GLN A 380 -2.62 20.78 13.53
CA GLN A 380 -2.49 21.94 14.40
C GLN A 380 -1.98 21.46 15.76
N LEU A 381 -0.85 21.99 16.23
CA LEU A 381 -0.28 21.65 17.54
C LEU A 381 -1.13 22.31 18.64
N VAL A 382 -1.60 21.53 19.62
CA VAL A 382 -2.27 22.07 20.82
C VAL A 382 -1.44 21.68 22.04
N LYS A 383 -0.88 22.68 22.74
CA LYS A 383 -0.16 22.49 24.00
C LYS A 383 -1.13 21.97 25.06
N GLY A 384 -0.72 20.97 25.86
CA GLY A 384 -1.56 20.45 26.95
C GLY A 384 -1.97 21.56 27.91
N GLU A 385 -3.28 21.79 28.05
CA GLU A 385 -3.79 22.62 29.13
C GLU A 385 -3.54 21.88 30.43
N ARG A 386 -2.76 22.50 31.33
CA ARG A 386 -2.77 22.11 32.74
C ARG A 386 -4.18 22.42 33.25
N THR A 387 -4.95 21.39 33.56
CA THR A 387 -6.11 21.51 34.42
C THR A 387 -5.62 21.93 35.80
N ASN A 388 -5.70 23.23 36.09
CA ASN A 388 -5.81 23.69 37.46
C ASN A 388 -7.27 23.50 37.87
N LEU A 389 -7.54 22.39 38.58
CA LEU A 389 -8.30 22.32 39.82
C LEU A 389 -8.29 20.87 40.33
#